data_AF-A0A835HY55-F1
#
_entry.id   AF-A0A835HY55-F1
#
_cell.length_a   1.000
_cell.length_b   1.000
_cell.length_c   1.000
_cell.angle_alpha   90.00
_cell.angle_beta   90.00
_cell.angle_gamma   90.00
#
_symmetry.space_group_name_H-M   'P 1'
#
loop_
_entity.id
_entity.type
_entity.pdbx_description
1 polymer ?
#
loop_
_entity_poly.entity_id
_entity_poly.type
_entity_poly.pdbx_seq_one_letter_code
_entity_poly.pdbx_strand_id
1 'polypeptide(L)'
;MKKIEDNNTLVFIVDICADKKKIKAAVKKMYDIQTKKVNTLIRVGSSLVNVMRSSNLQSREATLKALNHISSSDASAKVLIEVGILPPLVKDLFTSGANQLPTRLKEVSATILANLLL
;
A
#
# COMPACT_ATOMS: atom_id res chain seq x y z
N MET A 1 -25.70 30.38 -3.90
CA MET A 1 -24.64 29.48 -4.45
C MET A 1 -23.54 29.36 -3.42
N LYS A 2 -23.40 28.20 -2.75
CA LYS A 2 -22.32 28.00 -1.76
C LYS A 2 -21.04 27.67 -2.51
N LYS A 3 -20.07 28.57 -2.36
CA LYS A 3 -18.73 28.54 -2.95
C LYS A 3 -17.99 27.29 -2.52
N ILE A 4 -17.39 26.62 -3.49
CA ILE A 4 -16.55 25.41 -3.36
C ILE A 4 -15.12 25.79 -2.88
N GLU A 5 -14.96 26.96 -2.27
CA GLU A 5 -13.69 27.70 -2.21
C GLU A 5 -12.79 27.36 -1.01
N ASP A 6 -13.18 26.48 -0.11
CA ASP A 6 -12.37 26.29 1.10
C ASP A 6 -11.23 25.27 0.91
N ASN A 7 -11.27 24.44 -0.12
CA ASN A 7 -10.19 23.51 -0.47
C ASN A 7 -10.07 23.30 -1.99
N ASN A 8 -9.14 24.00 -2.64
CA ASN A 8 -8.90 23.93 -4.09
C ASN A 8 -8.14 22.63 -4.52
N THR A 9 -8.48 21.49 -3.93
CA THR A 9 -7.83 20.19 -4.17
C THR A 9 -8.73 19.30 -5.01
N LEU A 10 -8.28 18.95 -6.21
CA LEU A 10 -8.96 18.00 -7.10
C LEU A 10 -8.33 16.61 -6.95
N VAL A 11 -9.17 15.60 -6.76
CA VAL A 11 -8.76 14.18 -6.65
C VAL A 11 -9.09 13.46 -7.95
N PHE A 12 -8.09 12.80 -8.54
CA PHE A 12 -8.24 12.03 -9.77
C PHE A 12 -7.71 10.61 -9.54
N ILE A 13 -8.35 9.62 -10.19
CA ILE A 13 -7.78 8.28 -10.32
C ILE A 13 -6.82 8.30 -11.51
N VAL A 14 -5.59 7.82 -11.30
CA VAL A 14 -4.53 7.79 -12.31
C VAL A 14 -3.94 6.39 -12.38
N ASP A 15 -3.29 6.08 -13.50
CA ASP A 15 -2.54 4.84 -13.66
C ASP A 15 -1.37 4.77 -12.65
N ILE A 16 -1.09 3.57 -12.13
CA ILE A 16 -0.06 3.35 -11.10
C ILE A 16 1.36 3.70 -11.59
N CYS A 17 1.60 3.63 -12.90
CA CYS A 17 2.88 3.96 -13.55
C CYS A 17 2.95 5.43 -13.98
N ALA A 18 1.96 6.27 -13.62
CA ALA A 18 1.94 7.68 -14.01
C ALA A 18 2.78 8.57 -13.09
N ASP A 19 3.76 9.25 -13.67
CA ASP A 19 4.57 10.24 -12.96
C ASP A 19 3.82 11.55 -12.73
N LYS A 20 4.18 12.26 -11.65
CA LYS A 20 3.63 13.60 -11.33
C LYS A 20 3.73 14.60 -12.48
N LYS A 21 4.76 14.51 -13.33
CA LYS A 21 4.93 15.35 -14.52
C LYS A 21 3.86 15.07 -15.59
N LYS A 22 3.60 13.78 -15.86
CA LYS A 22 2.57 13.34 -16.81
C LYS A 22 1.18 13.75 -16.32
N ILE A 23 0.91 13.55 -15.03
CA ILE A 23 -0.35 13.96 -14.38
C ILE A 23 -0.55 15.48 -14.52
N LYS A 24 0.46 16.29 -14.19
CA LYS A 24 0.40 17.75 -14.33
C LYS A 24 0.12 18.20 -15.77
N ALA A 25 0.78 17.59 -16.76
CA ALA A 25 0.56 17.90 -18.16
C ALA A 25 -0.86 17.53 -18.63
N ALA A 26 -1.35 16.36 -18.22
CA ALA A 26 -2.70 15.90 -18.55
C ALA A 26 -3.78 16.80 -17.93
N VAL A 27 -3.65 17.15 -16.65
CA VAL A 27 -4.61 18.05 -15.96
C VAL A 27 -4.62 19.44 -16.62
N LYS A 28 -3.45 19.98 -16.98
CA LYS A 28 -3.36 21.24 -17.71
C LYS A 28 -4.04 21.14 -19.07
N LYS A 29 -3.86 20.05 -19.81
CA LYS A 29 -4.48 19.88 -21.14
C LYS A 29 -6.01 19.69 -21.06
N MET A 30 -6.51 18.98 -20.05
CA MET A 30 -7.94 18.65 -19.94
C MET A 30 -8.78 19.79 -19.38
N TYR A 31 -8.23 20.57 -18.44
CA TYR A 31 -9.00 21.57 -17.70
C TYR A 31 -8.42 22.99 -17.79
N ASP A 32 -7.27 23.18 -18.44
CA ASP A 32 -6.51 24.43 -18.48
C ASP A 32 -6.17 25.03 -17.10
N ILE A 33 -5.97 24.15 -16.11
CA ILE A 33 -5.67 24.55 -14.72
C ILE A 33 -4.15 24.48 -14.46
N GLN A 34 -3.60 25.51 -13.83
CA GLN A 34 -2.24 25.48 -13.29
C GLN A 34 -2.20 24.81 -11.91
N THR A 35 -1.64 23.59 -11.83
CA THR A 35 -1.49 22.86 -10.56
C THR A 35 -0.30 23.38 -9.75
N LYS A 36 -0.54 23.84 -8.50
CA LYS A 36 0.50 24.28 -7.57
C LYS A 36 1.34 23.11 -7.04
N LYS A 37 0.70 22.02 -6.59
CA LYS A 37 1.34 20.82 -6.05
C LYS A 37 0.55 19.58 -6.46
N VAL A 38 1.26 18.54 -6.90
CA VAL A 38 0.67 17.23 -7.21
C VAL A 38 1.07 16.26 -6.11
N ASN A 39 0.08 15.82 -5.33
CA ASN A 39 0.23 14.73 -4.38
C ASN A 39 -0.34 13.47 -5.02
N THR A 40 0.41 12.37 -4.94
CA THR A 40 -0.01 11.05 -5.41
C THR A 40 -0.05 10.14 -4.20
N LEU A 41 -1.21 9.60 -3.88
CA LEU A 41 -1.35 8.59 -2.85
C LEU A 41 -1.30 7.23 -3.54
N ILE A 42 -0.22 6.50 -3.34
CA ILE A 42 -0.16 5.10 -3.76
C ILE A 42 -0.82 4.32 -2.65
N ARG A 43 -1.91 3.60 -2.96
CA ARG A 43 -2.45 2.56 -2.06
C ARG A 43 -1.44 1.41 -2.06
N VAL A 44 -0.44 1.50 -1.20
CA VAL A 44 0.71 0.56 -1.14
C VAL A 44 0.30 -0.89 -0.87
N GLY A 45 -0.93 -1.13 -0.40
CA GLY A 45 -1.45 -2.47 -0.11
C GLY A 45 -1.22 -3.46 -1.26
N SER A 46 -1.59 -3.11 -2.50
CA SER A 46 -1.55 -4.08 -3.61
C SER A 46 -0.13 -4.39 -4.05
N SER A 47 0.74 -3.38 -4.05
CA SER A 47 2.16 -3.55 -4.34
C SER A 47 2.85 -4.41 -3.27
N LEU A 48 2.60 -4.16 -1.98
CA LEU A 48 3.15 -4.96 -0.88
C LEU A 48 2.66 -6.41 -0.94
N VAL A 49 1.37 -6.64 -1.22
CA VAL A 49 0.82 -8.00 -1.43
C VAL A 49 1.52 -8.72 -2.59
N ASN A 50 1.80 -8.02 -3.69
CA ASN A 50 2.52 -8.62 -4.83
C ASN A 50 3.99 -8.93 -4.48
N VAL A 51 4.66 -8.06 -3.72
CA VAL A 51 6.03 -8.34 -3.25
C VAL A 51 6.06 -9.54 -2.30
N MET A 52 5.03 -9.73 -1.45
CA MET A 52 4.89 -10.92 -0.60
C MET A 52 4.77 -12.23 -1.40
N ARG A 53 4.24 -12.17 -2.62
CA ARG A 53 4.15 -13.34 -3.53
C ARG A 53 5.45 -13.64 -4.27
N SER A 54 6.44 -12.74 -4.22
CA SER A 54 7.73 -12.95 -4.88
C SER A 54 8.56 -14.03 -4.19
N SER A 55 9.44 -14.70 -4.92
CA SER A 55 10.37 -15.71 -4.36
C SER A 55 11.53 -15.09 -3.58
N ASN A 56 11.69 -13.76 -3.60
CA ASN A 56 12.83 -13.09 -2.97
C ASN A 56 12.59 -12.87 -1.47
N LEU A 57 13.40 -13.53 -0.64
CA LEU A 57 13.34 -13.41 0.82
C LEU A 57 13.62 -11.98 1.31
N GLN A 58 14.54 -11.25 0.68
CA GLN A 58 14.89 -9.88 1.10
C GLN A 58 13.72 -8.91 0.86
N SER A 59 13.05 -9.05 -0.28
CA SER A 59 11.88 -8.22 -0.62
C SER A 59 10.70 -8.53 0.31
N ARG A 60 10.50 -9.81 0.66
CA ARG A 60 9.50 -10.24 1.64
C ARG A 60 9.80 -9.70 3.03
N GLU A 61 11.05 -9.77 3.49
CA GLU A 61 11.47 -9.22 4.78
C GLU A 61 11.23 -7.70 4.87
N ALA A 62 11.68 -6.95 3.86
CA ALA A 62 11.47 -5.50 3.81
C ALA A 62 9.98 -5.16 3.81
N THR A 63 9.17 -5.96 3.12
CA THR A 63 7.71 -5.81 3.07
C THR A 63 7.07 -6.08 4.43
N LEU A 64 7.46 -7.15 5.12
CA LEU A 64 6.98 -7.45 6.48
C LEU A 64 7.33 -6.34 7.47
N LYS A 65 8.55 -5.80 7.42
CA LYS A 65 8.94 -4.66 8.26
C LYS A 65 8.09 -3.43 7.98
N ALA A 66 7.86 -3.11 6.70
CA ALA A 66 6.99 -2.00 6.31
C ALA A 66 5.54 -2.22 6.75
N LEU A 67 5.00 -3.44 6.56
CA LEU A 67 3.66 -3.80 6.99
C LEU A 67 3.49 -3.72 8.50
N ASN A 68 4.49 -4.09 9.29
CA ASN A 68 4.45 -3.94 10.74
C ASN A 68 4.21 -2.48 11.15
N HIS A 69 4.94 -1.53 10.56
CA HIS A 69 4.75 -0.10 10.81
C HIS A 69 3.42 0.44 10.28
N ILE A 70 2.89 -0.10 9.18
CA ILE A 70 1.62 0.35 8.59
C ILE A 70 0.42 -0.24 9.35
N SER A 71 0.55 -1.46 9.87
CA SER A 71 -0.49 -2.20 10.60
C SER A 71 -0.86 -1.57 11.94
N SER A 72 -0.08 -0.60 12.45
CA SER A 72 -0.33 0.06 13.73
C SER A 72 -1.54 1.01 13.73
N SER A 73 -2.27 1.15 12.61
CA SER A 73 -3.42 2.05 12.48
C SER A 73 -4.63 1.32 11.90
N ASP A 74 -5.79 1.45 12.54
CA ASP A 74 -7.07 0.87 12.12
C ASP A 74 -7.44 1.14 10.66
N ALA A 75 -7.24 2.37 10.20
CA ALA A 75 -7.58 2.76 8.82
C ALA A 75 -6.73 1.99 7.79
N SER A 76 -5.45 1.81 8.09
CA SER A 76 -4.53 1.04 7.25
C SER A 76 -4.80 -0.46 7.32
N ALA A 77 -5.18 -0.97 8.50
CA ALA A 77 -5.52 -2.37 8.71
C ALA A 77 -6.70 -2.80 7.83
N LYS A 78 -7.78 -2.02 7.84
CA LYS A 78 -8.96 -2.28 6.98
C LYS A 78 -8.60 -2.29 5.50
N VAL A 79 -7.78 -1.33 5.08
CA VAL A 79 -7.28 -1.24 3.70
C VAL A 79 -6.45 -2.47 3.32
N LEU A 80 -5.62 -2.99 4.23
CA LEU A 80 -4.79 -4.17 4.01
C LEU A 80 -5.61 -5.46 3.90
N ILE A 81 -6.68 -5.58 4.69
CA ILE A 81 -7.62 -6.70 4.64
C ILE A 81 -8.36 -6.72 3.30
N GLU A 82 -8.90 -5.57 2.86
CA GLU A 82 -9.58 -5.45 1.57
C GLU A 82 -8.68 -5.83 0.38
N VAL A 83 -7.37 -5.58 0.49
CA VAL A 83 -6.41 -5.89 -0.57
C VAL A 83 -5.94 -7.36 -0.52
N GLY A 84 -6.37 -8.12 0.49
CA GLY A 84 -6.10 -9.55 0.58
C GLY A 84 -4.69 -9.90 1.04
N ILE A 85 -4.16 -9.21 2.05
CA ILE A 85 -2.87 -9.55 2.68
C ILE A 85 -2.94 -10.79 3.59
N LEU A 86 -4.15 -11.20 4.01
CA LEU A 86 -4.32 -12.33 4.94
C LEU A 86 -3.81 -13.66 4.36
N PRO A 87 -4.20 -14.09 3.14
CA PRO A 87 -3.72 -15.37 2.60
C PRO A 87 -2.19 -15.49 2.50
N PRO A 88 -1.43 -14.49 1.99
CA PRO A 88 0.03 -14.60 1.95
C PRO A 88 0.66 -14.62 3.35
N LEU A 89 0.14 -13.86 4.33
CA LEU A 89 0.65 -13.89 5.70
C LEU A 89 0.41 -15.25 6.39
N VAL A 90 -0.79 -15.81 6.22
CA VAL A 90 -1.13 -17.14 6.74
C VAL A 90 -0.25 -18.19 6.08
N LYS A 91 -0.13 -18.15 4.75
CA LYS A 91 0.75 -19.06 4.01
C LYS A 91 2.18 -18.95 4.56
N ASP A 92 2.71 -17.76 4.74
CA ASP A 92 4.06 -17.51 5.23
C ASP A 92 4.32 -18.02 6.65
N LEU A 93 3.30 -18.00 7.50
CA LEU A 93 3.34 -18.55 8.85
C LEU A 93 3.40 -20.09 8.83
N PHE A 94 2.51 -20.71 8.06
CA PHE A 94 2.34 -22.18 8.00
C PHE A 94 3.26 -22.90 6.99
N THR A 95 3.92 -22.16 6.07
CA THR A 95 4.83 -22.77 5.10
C THR A 95 6.05 -23.36 5.84
N SER A 96 6.26 -24.65 5.60
CA SER A 96 7.39 -25.46 6.07
C SER A 96 8.11 -26.01 4.83
N GLY A 97 9.40 -25.67 4.64
CA GLY A 97 10.18 -26.06 3.45
C GLY A 97 11.26 -25.06 3.05
N ALA A 98 11.86 -25.22 1.86
CA ALA A 98 13.02 -24.47 1.39
C ALA A 98 12.82 -22.94 1.23
N ASN A 99 11.56 -22.46 1.26
CA ASN A 99 11.21 -21.03 1.14
C ASN A 99 10.66 -20.43 2.46
N GLN A 100 10.97 -21.10 3.58
CA GLN A 100 10.53 -20.75 4.93
C GLN A 100 11.09 -19.39 5.37
N LEU A 101 10.23 -18.58 5.98
CA LEU A 101 10.66 -17.39 6.69
C LEU A 101 11.46 -17.76 7.96
N PRO A 102 12.56 -17.06 8.26
CA PRO A 102 13.22 -17.12 9.56
C PRO A 102 12.21 -16.98 10.70
N THR A 103 12.43 -17.68 11.81
CA THR A 103 11.51 -17.68 12.98
C THR A 103 11.13 -16.27 13.42
N ARG A 104 12.09 -15.33 13.40
CA ARG A 104 11.84 -13.90 13.71
C ARG A 104 10.86 -13.21 12.76
N LEU A 105 10.87 -13.55 11.47
CA LEU A 105 9.92 -12.98 10.51
C LEU A 105 8.54 -13.63 10.60
N LYS A 106 8.46 -14.89 11.07
CA LYS A 106 7.19 -15.52 11.42
C LYS A 106 6.52 -14.82 12.60
N GLU A 107 7.28 -14.40 13.61
CA GLU A 107 6.77 -13.57 14.70
C GLU A 107 6.23 -12.24 14.18
N VAL A 108 6.99 -11.52 13.35
CA VAL A 108 6.52 -10.26 12.74
C VAL A 108 5.23 -10.45 11.93
N SER A 109 5.14 -11.56 11.17
CA SER A 109 3.93 -11.89 10.41
C SER A 109 2.73 -12.16 11.33
N ALA A 110 2.94 -12.85 12.45
CA ALA A 110 1.91 -13.08 13.45
C ALA A 110 1.46 -11.79 14.15
N THR A 111 2.40 -10.88 14.46
CA THR A 111 2.07 -9.56 15.01
C THR A 111 1.23 -8.73 14.05
N ILE A 112 1.58 -8.71 12.75
CA ILE A 112 0.77 -8.04 11.74
C ILE A 112 -0.63 -8.65 11.68
N LEU A 113 -0.75 -9.98 11.67
CA LEU A 113 -2.05 -10.65 11.70
C LEU A 113 -2.87 -10.27 12.94
N ALA A 114 -2.24 -10.18 14.10
CA ALA A 114 -2.91 -9.73 15.33
C ALA A 114 -3.42 -8.28 15.19
N ASN A 115 -2.57 -7.37 14.71
CA ASN A 115 -2.96 -5.96 14.50
C ASN A 115 -4.05 -5.76 13.43
N LEU A 116 -4.21 -6.70 12.50
CA LEU A 116 -5.27 -6.65 11.49
C LEU A 116 -6.61 -7.20 12.01
N LEU A 117 -6.60 -8.01 13.08
CA LEU A 117 -7.78 -8.68 13.62
C LEU A 117 -8.28 -8.07 14.93
N LEU A 118 -7.43 -7.32 15.63
CA LEU A 118 -7.76 -6.50 16.80
C LEU A 118 -8.38 -5.18 16.38
#